data_AF-A0A0I9S4Z9-F1
#
_entry.id   AF-A0A0I9S4Z9-F1
#
_cell.length_a   1.000
_cell.length_b   1.000
_cell.length_c   1.000
_cell.angle_alpha   90.00
_cell.angle_beta   90.00
_cell.angle_gamma   90.00
#
_symmetry.space_group_name_H-M   'P 1'
#
loop_
_entity.id
_entity.type
_entity.pdbx_description
1 polymer ?
#
loop_
_entity_poly.entity_id
_entity_poly.type
_entity_poly.pdbx_seq_one_letter_code
_entity_poly.pdbx_strand_id
1 'polypeptide(L)'
;MNGKRTNWIGGVWIALALAACAQGDPLPVPLEVSAEIGQGETRAGDTHATDYDKRTFVTGDRIKISKSGGAAESALYQRKAESSWGLAEGQTALTTTGSESFAASFPEEFSGILADQSTPTNFWKSNRLTAAGVLNGNKCSFTFAPAAAKVTVVVTYQSSQTPESASLSGTGIRTDTGASETITPYCASGSTTASVRHTYVAIVCPGSRQFTIRLKTTTEAQKTYTDTSPFTLQAGYNYQYNFTATNELILTGVTVAPFSDVAEENVGSAT
;
A
#
# COMPACT_ATOMS: atom_id res chain seq x y z
N MET A 1 -84.95 53.72 -17.95
CA MET A 1 -84.97 52.25 -18.16
C MET A 1 -83.83 51.88 -19.10
N ASN A 2 -83.07 50.87 -18.69
CA ASN A 2 -82.14 50.04 -19.47
C ASN A 2 -80.92 50.65 -20.18
N GLY A 3 -79.73 50.13 -19.80
CA GLY A 3 -78.74 49.73 -20.79
C GLY A 3 -77.28 50.11 -20.53
N LYS A 4 -76.65 49.61 -19.45
CA LYS A 4 -75.18 49.49 -19.41
C LYS A 4 -74.75 48.46 -20.47
N ARG A 5 -73.82 48.82 -21.36
CA ARG A 5 -73.06 47.87 -22.18
C ARG A 5 -71.57 48.03 -21.87
N THR A 6 -71.06 47.00 -21.22
CA THR A 6 -69.65 46.73 -20.95
C THR A 6 -69.02 46.17 -22.22
N ASN A 7 -67.90 46.72 -22.69
CA ASN A 7 -67.06 46.06 -23.68
C ASN A 7 -65.67 45.81 -23.06
N TRP A 8 -65.37 44.52 -22.90
CA TRP A 8 -64.05 43.95 -22.62
C TRP A 8 -63.23 43.94 -23.90
N ILE A 9 -61.97 44.39 -23.85
CA ILE A 9 -60.93 43.99 -24.79
C ILE A 9 -59.71 43.62 -23.95
N GLY A 10 -59.42 42.32 -23.88
CA GLY A 10 -58.25 41.77 -23.22
C GLY A 10 -57.00 41.98 -24.08
N GLY A 11 -55.98 42.60 -23.49
CA GLY A 11 -54.63 42.65 -24.04
C GLY A 11 -53.82 41.47 -23.52
N VAL A 12 -53.39 40.60 -24.44
CA VAL A 12 -52.56 39.42 -24.19
C VAL A 12 -51.15 39.85 -23.80
N TRP A 13 -50.69 39.40 -22.63
CA TRP A 13 -49.29 39.50 -22.22
C TRP A 13 -48.49 38.39 -22.90
N ILE A 14 -47.57 38.75 -23.79
CA ILE A 14 -46.60 37.81 -24.38
C ILE A 14 -45.45 37.67 -23.37
N ALA A 15 -45.43 36.55 -22.65
CA ALA A 15 -44.28 36.12 -21.87
C ALA A 15 -43.22 35.51 -22.81
N LEU A 16 -42.11 36.21 -22.99
CA LEU A 16 -40.95 35.74 -23.73
C LEU A 16 -40.23 34.68 -22.88
N ALA A 17 -40.52 33.41 -23.12
CA ALA A 17 -39.85 32.29 -22.46
C ALA A 17 -38.42 32.16 -23.02
N LEU A 18 -37.44 32.61 -22.24
CA LEU A 18 -36.04 32.20 -22.40
C LEU A 18 -35.98 30.69 -22.12
N ALA A 19 -35.88 29.88 -23.18
CA ALA A 19 -35.52 28.49 -23.06
C ALA A 19 -34.08 28.42 -22.53
N ALA A 20 -33.93 28.29 -21.20
CA ALA A 20 -32.70 27.81 -20.63
C ALA A 20 -32.44 26.43 -21.24
N CYS A 21 -31.35 26.27 -21.98
CA CYS A 21 -30.83 24.94 -22.27
C CYS A 21 -30.61 24.27 -20.92
N ALA A 22 -31.46 23.31 -20.56
CA ALA A 22 -31.16 22.39 -19.49
C ALA A 22 -29.81 21.77 -19.86
N GLN A 23 -28.79 22.04 -19.06
CA GLN A 23 -27.51 21.38 -19.16
C GLN A 23 -27.80 19.92 -18.84
N GLY A 24 -28.01 19.10 -19.87
CA GLY A 24 -28.36 17.70 -19.70
C GLY A 24 -27.33 17.02 -18.82
N ASP A 25 -27.77 16.14 -17.93
CA ASP A 25 -26.87 15.42 -17.03
C ASP A 25 -25.71 14.82 -17.84
N PRO A 26 -24.46 15.00 -17.40
CA PRO A 26 -23.30 14.50 -18.13
C PRO A 26 -23.44 12.99 -18.36
N LEU A 27 -23.31 12.55 -19.62
CA LEU A 27 -23.42 11.15 -19.97
C LEU A 27 -22.24 10.35 -19.37
N PRO A 28 -22.49 9.17 -18.78
CA PRO A 28 -21.42 8.34 -18.23
C PRO A 28 -20.42 7.92 -19.31
N VAL A 29 -19.13 8.16 -19.06
CA VAL A 29 -18.03 7.77 -19.94
C VAL A 29 -17.11 6.75 -19.26
N PRO A 30 -16.54 5.77 -19.99
CA PRO A 30 -15.61 4.80 -19.41
C PRO A 30 -14.37 5.44 -18.78
N LEU A 31 -13.98 4.94 -17.62
CA LEU A 31 -12.82 5.41 -16.87
C LEU A 31 -11.51 4.95 -17.54
N GLU A 32 -10.62 5.89 -17.81
CA GLU A 32 -9.23 5.62 -18.17
C GLU A 32 -8.36 5.62 -16.92
N VAL A 33 -7.46 4.64 -16.78
CA VAL A 33 -6.70 4.43 -15.55
C VAL A 33 -5.22 4.60 -15.80
N SER A 34 -4.56 5.36 -14.92
CA SER A 34 -3.12 5.30 -14.73
C SER A 34 -2.81 5.09 -13.26
N ALA A 35 -1.88 4.19 -12.96
CA ALA A 35 -1.47 3.89 -11.60
C ALA A 35 0.04 3.65 -11.51
N GLU A 36 0.61 4.20 -10.44
CA GLU A 36 2.00 4.09 -10.04
C GLU A 36 2.10 3.93 -8.52
N ILE A 37 3.24 3.46 -8.05
CA ILE A 37 3.59 3.45 -6.63
C ILE A 37 4.47 4.68 -6.43
N GLY A 38 4.22 5.46 -5.38
CA GLY A 38 4.88 6.76 -5.14
C GLY A 38 6.39 6.73 -5.34
N GLN A 39 6.95 7.86 -5.81
CA GLN A 39 8.26 7.98 -6.48
C GLN A 39 9.33 7.00 -5.99
N GLY A 40 9.42 5.87 -6.68
CA GLY A 40 10.63 5.07 -6.70
C GLY A 40 11.66 5.83 -7.53
N GLU A 41 12.69 6.36 -6.87
CA GLU A 41 13.93 6.75 -7.54
C GLU A 41 14.34 5.60 -8.49
N THR A 42 14.49 5.91 -9.77
CA THR A 42 14.96 4.95 -10.78
C THR A 42 16.44 4.68 -10.53
N ARG A 43 16.74 3.64 -9.76
CA ARG A 43 18.13 3.23 -9.49
C ARG A 43 18.58 2.20 -10.51
N ALA A 44 19.63 2.54 -11.26
CA ALA A 44 20.25 1.62 -12.20
C ALA A 44 20.95 0.47 -11.46
N GLY A 45 20.63 -0.78 -11.81
CA GLY A 45 21.44 -1.95 -11.46
C GLY A 45 20.98 -2.83 -10.30
N ASP A 46 19.73 -2.73 -9.84
CA ASP A 46 19.25 -3.59 -8.75
C ASP A 46 18.78 -4.97 -9.27
N THR A 47 19.69 -5.94 -9.32
CA THR A 47 19.33 -7.37 -9.32
C THR A 47 18.88 -7.77 -7.91
N HIS A 48 17.75 -7.23 -7.47
CA HIS A 48 17.03 -7.66 -6.26
C HIS A 48 16.55 -9.08 -6.51
N ALA A 49 16.63 -10.01 -5.57
CA ALA A 49 16.16 -11.37 -5.78
C ALA A 49 14.74 -11.61 -5.20
N THR A 50 13.64 -10.89 -5.49
CA THR A 50 13.19 -10.08 -6.65
C THR A 50 11.84 -9.42 -6.27
N ASP A 51 11.76 -8.08 -6.26
CA ASP A 51 10.57 -7.21 -5.99
C ASP A 51 9.64 -7.61 -4.82
N TYR A 52 10.17 -8.08 -3.70
CA TYR A 52 9.34 -8.41 -2.53
C TYR A 52 8.69 -7.16 -1.90
N ASP A 53 9.32 -5.99 -2.02
CA ASP A 53 8.84 -4.69 -1.49
C ASP A 53 7.80 -4.02 -2.41
N LYS A 54 7.56 -4.62 -3.59
CA LYS A 54 6.60 -4.20 -4.61
C LYS A 54 6.69 -2.71 -4.96
N ARG A 55 7.83 -2.29 -5.51
CA ARG A 55 8.13 -0.85 -5.75
C ARG A 55 7.59 -0.31 -7.08
N THR A 56 7.29 -1.19 -8.02
CA THR A 56 6.64 -0.83 -9.28
C THR A 56 5.58 -1.86 -9.63
N PHE A 57 4.54 -1.43 -10.32
CA PHE A 57 3.62 -2.38 -10.96
C PHE A 57 4.28 -2.99 -12.20
N VAL A 58 4.14 -4.31 -12.34
CA VAL A 58 4.61 -5.11 -13.48
C VAL A 58 3.43 -5.73 -14.22
N THR A 59 3.65 -6.16 -15.46
CA THR A 59 2.60 -6.81 -16.25
C THR A 59 1.99 -7.98 -15.49
N GLY A 60 0.66 -8.03 -15.43
CA GLY A 60 -0.09 -9.03 -14.71
C GLY A 60 -0.64 -8.55 -13.36
N ASP A 61 -0.05 -7.53 -12.73
CA ASP A 61 -0.53 -6.97 -11.47
C ASP A 61 -1.95 -6.45 -11.59
N ARG A 62 -2.74 -6.66 -10.54
CA ARG A 62 -4.15 -6.26 -10.49
C ARG A 62 -4.41 -5.31 -9.33
N ILE A 63 -5.09 -4.21 -9.63
CA ILE A 63 -5.60 -3.26 -8.64
C ILE A 63 -7.12 -3.33 -8.64
N LYS A 64 -7.71 -3.18 -7.46
CA LYS A 64 -9.15 -3.00 -7.31
C LYS A 64 -9.44 -1.52 -7.25
N ILE A 65 -10.32 -1.04 -8.12
CA ILE A 65 -10.82 0.33 -8.07
C ILE A 65 -12.26 0.31 -7.60
N SER A 66 -12.58 1.13 -6.62
CA SER A 66 -13.93 1.33 -6.08
C SER A 66 -14.41 2.74 -6.39
N LYS A 67 -15.67 2.85 -6.82
CA LYS A 67 -16.38 4.10 -7.12
C LYS A 67 -17.32 4.44 -5.97
N SER A 68 -17.36 5.72 -5.57
CA SER A 68 -18.31 6.30 -4.62
C SER A 68 -18.92 7.60 -5.15
N GLY A 69 -20.02 8.08 -4.56
CA GLY A 69 -20.79 9.22 -5.10
C GLY A 69 -21.97 8.80 -6.00
N GLY A 70 -22.32 7.51 -5.98
CA GLY A 70 -23.45 6.90 -6.71
C GLY A 70 -23.68 5.48 -6.21
N ALA A 71 -24.20 4.59 -7.06
CA ALA A 71 -24.23 3.15 -6.76
C ALA A 71 -22.79 2.65 -6.51
N ALA A 72 -22.61 1.84 -5.46
CA ALA A 72 -21.31 1.28 -5.13
C ALA A 72 -20.91 0.27 -6.20
N GLU A 73 -19.81 0.57 -6.90
CA GLU A 73 -19.28 -0.25 -7.98
C GLU A 73 -17.79 -0.48 -7.75
N SER A 74 -17.28 -1.62 -8.21
CA SER A 74 -15.85 -1.88 -8.26
C SER A 74 -15.47 -2.71 -9.46
N ALA A 75 -14.27 -2.50 -9.97
CA ALA A 75 -13.71 -3.33 -11.03
C ALA A 75 -12.23 -3.60 -10.78
N LEU A 76 -11.77 -4.74 -11.29
CA LEU A 76 -10.35 -5.08 -11.31
C LEU A 76 -9.71 -4.57 -12.60
N TYR A 77 -8.65 -3.78 -12.44
CA TYR A 77 -7.79 -3.34 -13.54
C TYR A 77 -6.47 -4.08 -13.45
N GLN A 78 -5.95 -4.48 -14.61
CA GLN A 78 -4.73 -5.23 -14.74
C GLN A 78 -3.69 -4.43 -15.53
N ARG A 79 -2.46 -4.43 -15.04
CA ARG A 79 -1.31 -3.89 -15.75
C ARG A 79 -1.04 -4.75 -17.00
N LYS A 80 -1.17 -4.16 -18.18
CA LYS A 80 -0.90 -4.81 -19.47
C LYS A 80 0.57 -4.60 -19.86
N ALA A 81 0.95 -5.05 -21.06
CA ALA A 81 2.24 -4.70 -21.64
C ALA A 81 2.32 -3.17 -21.91
N GLU A 82 3.53 -2.63 -22.08
CA GLU A 82 3.76 -1.22 -22.44
C GLU A 82 3.27 -0.19 -21.39
N SER A 83 3.24 -0.58 -20.12
CA SER A 83 2.86 0.29 -18.99
C SER A 83 1.40 0.81 -18.99
N SER A 84 0.52 0.21 -19.79
CA SER A 84 -0.91 0.55 -19.81
C SER A 84 -1.72 -0.23 -18.77
N TRP A 85 -2.79 0.37 -18.26
CA TRP A 85 -3.79 -0.29 -17.42
C TRP A 85 -5.07 -0.53 -18.24
N GLY A 86 -5.60 -1.74 -18.15
CA GLY A 86 -6.88 -2.08 -18.77
C GLY A 86 -7.70 -2.98 -17.86
N LEU A 87 -8.96 -3.24 -18.21
CA LEU A 87 -9.80 -4.14 -17.43
C LEU A 87 -9.19 -5.55 -17.35
N ALA A 88 -9.31 -6.16 -16.17
CA ALA A 88 -9.10 -7.59 -16.03
C ALA A 88 -10.22 -8.36 -16.76
N GLU A 89 -9.93 -9.60 -17.14
CA GLU A 89 -10.89 -10.45 -17.84
C GLU A 89 -12.19 -10.62 -17.03
N GLY A 90 -13.33 -10.52 -17.71
CA GLY A 90 -14.65 -10.64 -17.11
C GLY A 90 -15.13 -9.43 -16.29
N GLN A 91 -14.39 -8.32 -16.25
CA GLN A 91 -14.78 -7.10 -15.56
C GLN A 91 -15.55 -6.14 -16.47
N THR A 92 -16.43 -5.33 -15.88
CA THR A 92 -17.11 -4.22 -16.56
C THR A 92 -16.40 -2.91 -16.26
N ALA A 93 -16.28 -2.03 -17.26
CA ALA A 93 -15.68 -0.72 -17.09
C ALA A 93 -16.45 0.10 -16.05
N LEU A 94 -15.72 0.71 -15.12
CA LEU A 94 -16.29 1.81 -14.33
C LEU A 94 -16.53 3.00 -15.25
N THR A 95 -17.59 3.75 -14.98
CA THR A 95 -17.89 4.98 -15.70
C THR A 95 -17.84 6.19 -14.77
N THR A 96 -17.67 7.38 -15.31
CA THR A 96 -17.75 8.63 -14.55
C THR A 96 -18.55 9.67 -15.31
N THR A 97 -19.22 10.52 -14.54
CA THR A 97 -19.88 11.76 -14.98
C THR A 97 -19.12 13.00 -14.49
N GLY A 98 -18.02 12.81 -13.75
CA GLY A 98 -17.16 13.84 -13.18
C GLY A 98 -17.48 14.22 -11.73
N SER A 99 -18.53 13.64 -11.14
CA SER A 99 -18.97 13.94 -9.76
C SER A 99 -18.55 12.87 -8.74
N GLU A 100 -18.07 11.73 -9.21
CA GLU A 100 -17.77 10.57 -8.40
C GLU A 100 -16.34 10.60 -7.85
N SER A 101 -16.10 9.87 -6.77
CA SER A 101 -14.78 9.67 -6.20
C SER A 101 -14.33 8.22 -6.42
N PHE A 102 -13.03 8.05 -6.64
CA PHE A 102 -12.43 6.74 -6.87
C PHE A 102 -11.33 6.48 -5.84
N ALA A 103 -11.26 5.24 -5.37
CA ALA A 103 -10.16 4.76 -4.54
C ALA A 103 -9.64 3.45 -5.12
N ALA A 104 -8.33 3.22 -5.00
CA ALA A 104 -7.70 2.00 -5.48
C ALA A 104 -6.90 1.28 -4.40
N SER A 105 -6.83 -0.04 -4.48
CA SER A 105 -6.04 -0.88 -3.58
C SER A 105 -5.25 -1.97 -4.31
N PHE A 106 -4.09 -2.29 -3.74
CA PHE A 106 -3.26 -3.43 -4.09
C PHE A 106 -2.82 -4.16 -2.80
N PRO A 107 -2.80 -5.51 -2.75
CA PRO A 107 -3.41 -6.45 -3.71
C PRO A 107 -4.90 -6.16 -3.99
N GLU A 108 -5.42 -6.77 -5.05
CA GLU A 108 -6.86 -6.72 -5.37
C GLU A 108 -7.74 -7.16 -4.20
N GLU A 109 -7.29 -8.16 -3.43
CA GLU A 109 -7.94 -8.63 -2.22
C GLU A 109 -6.93 -8.64 -1.07
N PHE A 110 -7.15 -7.77 -0.08
CA PHE A 110 -6.35 -7.69 1.13
C PHE A 110 -7.11 -8.29 2.29
N SER A 111 -6.55 -9.35 2.91
CA SER A 111 -7.16 -10.06 4.03
C SER A 111 -6.54 -9.72 5.40
N GLY A 112 -5.56 -8.82 5.44
CA GLY A 112 -4.82 -8.46 6.65
C GLY A 112 -3.33 -8.73 6.55
N ILE A 113 -2.60 -8.29 7.58
CA ILE A 113 -1.16 -8.56 7.71
C ILE A 113 -0.96 -10.01 8.14
N LEU A 114 -0.21 -10.78 7.35
CA LEU A 114 0.00 -12.21 7.60
C LEU A 114 0.97 -12.44 8.75
N ALA A 115 0.75 -13.53 9.48
CA ALA A 115 1.68 -13.99 10.53
C ALA A 115 2.97 -14.55 9.92
N ASP A 116 2.86 -15.35 8.86
CA ASP A 116 4.03 -15.77 8.10
C ASP A 116 4.29 -14.77 6.98
N GLN A 117 5.41 -14.06 7.04
CA GLN A 117 5.91 -13.18 5.98
C GLN A 117 7.25 -13.68 5.44
N SER A 118 7.65 -14.92 5.73
CA SER A 118 8.97 -15.48 5.41
C SER A 118 9.24 -15.67 3.90
N THR A 119 8.23 -15.45 3.06
CA THR A 119 8.34 -15.51 1.60
C THR A 119 8.04 -14.15 0.98
N PRO A 120 8.64 -13.82 -0.19
CA PRO A 120 8.33 -12.60 -0.91
C PRO A 120 6.82 -12.41 -1.11
N THR A 121 6.12 -13.50 -1.46
CA THR A 121 4.68 -13.49 -1.71
C THR A 121 3.86 -13.09 -0.50
N ASN A 122 4.15 -13.68 0.66
CA ASN A 122 3.41 -13.36 1.87
C ASN A 122 3.77 -11.97 2.41
N PHE A 123 5.00 -11.52 2.21
CA PHE A 123 5.42 -10.17 2.56
C PHE A 123 4.61 -9.11 1.80
N TRP A 124 4.57 -9.16 0.47
CA TRP A 124 3.84 -8.14 -0.30
C TRP A 124 2.32 -8.25 -0.13
N LYS A 125 1.76 -9.45 0.10
CA LYS A 125 0.34 -9.60 0.47
C LYS A 125 -0.02 -8.92 1.79
N SER A 126 0.96 -8.79 2.69
CA SER A 126 0.81 -8.06 3.95
C SER A 126 0.94 -6.55 3.77
N ASN A 127 1.62 -6.09 2.69
CA ASN A 127 1.87 -4.68 2.41
C ASN A 127 0.74 -4.06 1.56
N ARG A 128 -0.40 -3.77 2.19
CA ARG A 128 -1.51 -3.08 1.51
C ARG A 128 -1.05 -1.71 1.01
N LEU A 129 -1.24 -1.46 -0.28
CA LEU A 129 -1.11 -0.14 -0.89
C LEU A 129 -2.49 0.43 -1.19
N THR A 130 -2.67 1.73 -0.95
CA THR A 130 -3.91 2.44 -1.25
C THR A 130 -3.64 3.76 -1.97
N ALA A 131 -4.58 4.18 -2.80
CA ALA A 131 -4.54 5.46 -3.50
C ALA A 131 -5.92 6.10 -3.57
N ALA A 132 -5.98 7.41 -3.43
CA ALA A 132 -7.13 8.20 -3.86
C ALA A 132 -6.95 8.56 -5.35
N GLY A 133 -8.03 8.47 -6.13
CA GLY A 133 -8.03 8.79 -7.54
C GLY A 133 -8.13 10.29 -7.78
N VAL A 134 -7.28 10.81 -8.67
CA VAL A 134 -7.34 12.20 -9.16
C VAL A 134 -7.94 12.19 -10.57
N LEU A 135 -9.12 12.80 -10.72
CA LEU A 135 -9.83 12.87 -12.00
C LEU A 135 -9.39 14.06 -12.85
N ASN A 136 -9.22 13.81 -14.15
CA ASN A 136 -9.14 14.81 -15.19
C ASN A 136 -9.97 14.32 -16.40
N GLY A 137 -11.21 14.80 -16.50
CA GLY A 137 -12.19 14.21 -17.42
C GLY A 137 -12.51 12.77 -17.02
N ASN A 138 -12.42 11.84 -17.98
CA ASN A 138 -12.60 10.40 -17.74
C ASN A 138 -11.31 9.68 -17.28
N LYS A 139 -10.17 10.38 -17.22
CA LYS A 139 -8.91 9.80 -16.75
C LYS A 139 -8.78 9.94 -15.25
N CYS A 140 -8.55 8.81 -14.58
CA CYS A 140 -8.29 8.73 -13.14
C CYS A 140 -6.85 8.26 -12.89
N SER A 141 -6.08 9.10 -12.18
CA SER A 141 -4.69 8.81 -11.83
C SER A 141 -4.58 8.41 -10.37
N PHE A 142 -3.83 7.34 -10.08
CA PHE A 142 -3.61 6.81 -8.75
C PHE A 142 -2.12 6.77 -8.42
N THR A 143 -1.74 7.42 -7.33
CA THR A 143 -0.41 7.29 -6.73
C THR A 143 -0.54 6.51 -5.43
N PHE A 144 -0.07 5.28 -5.44
CA PHE A 144 -0.20 4.34 -4.32
C PHE A 144 0.82 4.62 -3.22
N ALA A 145 0.37 4.52 -1.98
CA ALA A 145 1.21 4.58 -0.78
C ALA A 145 0.91 3.39 0.16
N PRO A 146 1.91 2.93 0.94
CA PRO A 146 1.69 1.89 1.94
C PRO A 146 0.72 2.33 3.05
N ALA A 147 -0.23 1.47 3.40
CA ALA A 147 -1.15 1.67 4.53
C ALA A 147 -0.61 1.13 5.86
N ALA A 148 0.54 0.44 5.83
CA ALA A 148 1.18 -0.19 6.97
C ALA A 148 2.56 0.43 7.25
N ALA A 149 3.16 0.08 8.39
CA ALA A 149 4.56 0.40 8.70
C ALA A 149 5.46 -0.80 8.36
N LYS A 150 6.75 -0.55 8.13
CA LYS A 150 7.77 -1.59 7.96
C LYS A 150 8.73 -1.58 9.15
N VAL A 151 9.07 -2.76 9.66
CA VAL A 151 10.13 -2.96 10.64
C VAL A 151 11.25 -3.72 9.96
N THR A 152 12.45 -3.15 10.01
CA THR A 152 13.67 -3.79 9.52
C THR A 152 14.55 -4.12 10.71
N VAL A 153 15.05 -5.34 10.79
CA VAL A 153 16.00 -5.78 11.81
C VAL A 153 17.30 -6.10 11.10
N VAL A 154 18.31 -5.27 11.33
CA VAL A 154 19.68 -5.50 10.86
C VAL A 154 20.50 -6.00 12.03
N VAL A 155 21.12 -7.16 11.90
CA VAL A 155 21.97 -7.73 12.93
C VAL A 155 23.36 -8.02 12.37
N THR A 156 24.39 -7.64 13.13
CA THR A 156 25.79 -7.96 12.83
C THR A 156 26.35 -8.89 13.90
N TYR A 157 26.82 -10.07 13.50
CA TYR A 157 27.41 -11.11 14.33
C TYR A 157 28.94 -10.98 14.34
N GLN A 158 29.59 -11.59 15.34
CA GLN A 158 31.05 -11.61 15.45
C GLN A 158 31.73 -12.51 14.40
N SER A 159 31.01 -13.49 13.88
CA SER A 159 31.44 -14.42 12.84
C SER A 159 30.28 -14.74 11.92
N SER A 160 30.55 -15.33 10.75
CA SER A 160 29.50 -15.70 9.80
C SER A 160 28.53 -16.69 10.43
N GLN A 161 27.24 -16.38 10.34
CA GLN A 161 26.15 -17.21 10.83
C GLN A 161 25.19 -17.54 9.69
N THR A 162 24.52 -18.69 9.77
CA THR A 162 23.40 -19.03 8.90
C THR A 162 22.09 -18.87 9.68
N PRO A 163 21.09 -18.12 9.15
CA PRO A 163 19.78 -17.99 9.79
C PRO A 163 19.10 -19.35 10.01
N GLU A 164 18.43 -19.53 11.15
CA GLU A 164 17.57 -20.69 11.41
C GLU A 164 16.12 -20.24 11.61
N SER A 165 15.90 -19.25 12.47
CA SER A 165 14.57 -18.67 12.67
C SER A 165 14.63 -17.21 13.13
N ALA A 166 13.55 -16.49 12.84
CA ALA A 166 13.34 -15.12 13.30
C ALA A 166 11.86 -14.94 13.67
N SER A 167 11.59 -14.14 14.69
CA SER A 167 10.22 -13.77 15.06
C SER A 167 10.16 -12.36 15.63
N LEU A 168 9.11 -11.64 15.24
CA LEU A 168 8.73 -10.33 15.76
C LEU A 168 7.38 -10.48 16.47
N SER A 169 7.35 -10.38 17.79
CA SER A 169 6.12 -10.49 18.60
C SER A 169 5.74 -9.15 19.21
N GLY A 170 4.45 -8.91 19.39
CA GLY A 170 3.92 -7.68 19.99
C GLY A 170 2.41 -7.63 20.00
N THR A 171 1.84 -6.65 20.70
CA THR A 171 0.38 -6.48 20.80
C THR A 171 -0.17 -5.74 19.58
N GLY A 172 -1.13 -6.35 18.88
CA GLY A 172 -1.86 -5.74 17.77
C GLY A 172 -1.02 -5.46 16.52
N ILE A 173 0.15 -6.09 16.40
CA ILE A 173 1.10 -5.82 15.32
C ILE A 173 0.62 -6.26 13.93
N ARG A 174 -0.42 -7.10 13.83
CA ARG A 174 -1.03 -7.52 12.55
C ARG A 174 -2.48 -7.09 12.40
N THR A 175 -3.22 -7.02 13.51
CA THR A 175 -4.68 -6.80 13.50
C THR A 175 -5.11 -5.48 14.10
N ASP A 176 -4.19 -4.72 14.70
CA ASP A 176 -4.50 -3.53 15.51
C ASP A 176 -5.49 -3.80 16.65
N THR A 177 -5.49 -5.04 17.16
CA THR A 177 -6.28 -5.44 18.33
C THR A 177 -5.39 -5.55 19.57
N GLY A 178 -5.97 -5.56 20.77
CA GLY A 178 -5.21 -5.73 22.02
C GLY A 178 -4.61 -7.14 22.24
N ALA A 179 -4.61 -8.02 21.24
CA ALA A 179 -4.08 -9.38 21.34
C ALA A 179 -2.56 -9.43 21.09
N SER A 180 -1.88 -10.35 21.76
CA SER A 180 -0.47 -10.65 21.47
C SER A 180 -0.36 -11.49 20.20
N GLU A 181 0.52 -11.08 19.29
CA GLU A 181 0.67 -11.65 17.96
C GLU A 181 2.14 -11.86 17.64
N THR A 182 2.44 -12.72 16.67
CA THR A 182 3.81 -12.98 16.21
C THR A 182 3.85 -13.01 14.69
N ILE A 183 4.91 -12.42 14.13
CA ILE A 183 5.24 -12.42 12.72
C ILE A 183 6.56 -13.17 12.51
N THR A 184 6.61 -14.06 11.54
CA THR A 184 7.85 -14.61 10.98
C THR A 184 8.29 -13.68 9.85
N PRO A 185 9.38 -12.89 10.01
CA PRO A 185 9.79 -11.90 9.02
C PRO A 185 10.45 -12.56 7.80
N TYR A 186 10.48 -11.83 6.68
CA TYR A 186 11.26 -12.19 5.50
C TYR A 186 12.76 -11.97 5.77
N CYS A 187 13.61 -12.93 5.42
CA CYS A 187 15.08 -12.77 5.51
C CYS A 187 15.62 -12.24 4.17
N ALA A 188 15.82 -10.93 4.08
CA ALA A 188 16.28 -10.26 2.86
C ALA A 188 17.73 -10.62 2.49
N SER A 189 18.54 -11.02 3.47
CA SER A 189 19.91 -11.52 3.23
C SER A 189 19.97 -12.98 2.75
N GLY A 190 18.81 -13.65 2.63
CA GLY A 190 18.70 -15.06 2.28
C GLY A 190 18.75 -15.97 3.52
N SER A 191 17.75 -16.84 3.66
CA SER A 191 17.58 -17.71 4.83
C SER A 191 18.61 -18.84 4.95
N THR A 192 19.36 -19.11 3.88
CA THR A 192 20.41 -20.16 3.84
C THR A 192 21.81 -19.58 3.66
N THR A 193 21.93 -18.26 3.54
CA THR A 193 23.20 -17.57 3.32
C THR A 193 23.97 -17.48 4.64
N ALA A 194 25.23 -17.92 4.66
CA ALA A 194 26.13 -17.63 5.78
C ALA A 194 26.70 -16.22 5.63
N SER A 195 26.50 -15.36 6.63
CA SER A 195 26.98 -13.97 6.61
C SER A 195 27.21 -13.46 8.03
N VAL A 196 28.12 -12.50 8.18
CA VAL A 196 28.28 -11.74 9.42
C VAL A 196 27.14 -10.76 9.64
N ARG A 197 26.40 -10.39 8.59
CA ARG A 197 25.29 -9.42 8.67
C ARG A 197 24.04 -10.00 8.02
N HIS A 198 22.93 -9.94 8.75
CA HIS A 198 21.61 -10.40 8.30
C HIS A 198 20.57 -9.30 8.44
N THR A 199 19.65 -9.24 7.47
CA THR A 199 18.53 -8.31 7.45
C THR A 199 17.22 -9.07 7.39
N TYR A 200 16.32 -8.75 8.31
CA TYR A 200 14.95 -9.28 8.36
C TYR A 200 13.96 -8.13 8.24
N VAL A 201 12.88 -8.33 7.49
CA VAL A 201 11.86 -7.30 7.24
C VAL A 201 10.46 -7.85 7.54
N ALA A 202 9.62 -7.01 8.14
CA ALA A 202 8.23 -7.31 8.44
C ALA A 202 7.34 -6.09 8.23
N ILE A 203 6.14 -6.32 7.70
CA ILE A 203 5.05 -5.35 7.66
C ILE A 203 4.22 -5.49 8.93
N VAL A 204 3.89 -4.36 9.56
CA VAL A 204 3.13 -4.30 10.82
C VAL A 204 2.08 -3.20 10.77
N CYS A 205 1.03 -3.34 11.60
CA CYS A 205 0.05 -2.28 11.79
C CYS A 205 0.71 -1.03 12.40
N PRO A 206 0.44 0.17 11.85
CA PRO A 206 0.91 1.43 12.43
C PRO A 206 0.28 1.66 13.81
N GLY A 207 0.77 2.63 14.57
CA GLY A 207 0.31 2.94 15.93
C GLY A 207 1.37 2.66 17.00
N SER A 208 0.98 2.78 18.27
CA SER A 208 1.87 2.55 19.40
C SER A 208 2.12 1.04 19.57
N ARG A 209 3.34 0.58 19.29
CA ARG A 209 3.74 -0.83 19.31
C ARG A 209 4.97 -1.04 20.18
N GLN A 210 5.06 -2.21 20.79
CA GLN A 210 6.23 -2.68 21.52
C GLN A 210 6.60 -4.05 20.97
N PHE A 211 7.87 -4.29 20.71
CA PHE A 211 8.33 -5.52 20.09
C PHE A 211 9.15 -6.38 21.01
N THR A 212 9.02 -7.70 20.82
CA THR A 212 10.03 -8.69 21.20
C THR A 212 10.56 -9.33 19.93
N ILE A 213 11.85 -9.15 19.68
CA ILE A 213 12.59 -9.69 18.54
C ILE A 213 13.37 -10.90 19.02
N ARG A 214 13.23 -12.03 18.33
CA ARG A 214 14.01 -13.25 18.59
C ARG A 214 14.65 -13.71 17.30
N LEU A 215 15.95 -13.99 17.36
CA LEU A 215 16.74 -14.46 16.22
C LEU A 215 17.50 -15.72 16.65
N LYS A 216 17.48 -16.75 15.81
CA LYS A 216 18.24 -17.98 16.00
C LYS A 216 19.04 -18.29 14.74
N THR A 217 20.28 -18.72 14.93
CA THR A 217 21.16 -19.20 13.85
C THR A 217 21.42 -20.68 14.07
N THR A 218 21.94 -21.36 13.05
CA THR A 218 22.19 -22.81 13.11
C THR A 218 23.25 -23.21 14.15
N THR A 219 24.10 -22.28 14.56
CA THR A 219 25.29 -22.54 15.39
C THR A 219 25.26 -21.86 16.75
N GLU A 220 24.41 -20.86 16.95
CA GLU A 220 24.30 -20.14 18.22
C GLU A 220 22.91 -20.29 18.84
N ALA A 221 22.84 -20.11 20.16
CA ALA A 221 21.57 -20.09 20.87
C ALA A 221 20.70 -18.90 20.41
N GLN A 222 19.38 -19.02 20.58
CA GLN A 222 18.45 -17.94 20.26
C GLN A 222 18.75 -16.69 21.10
N LYS A 223 18.85 -15.55 20.44
CA LYS A 223 19.04 -14.23 21.05
C LYS A 223 17.74 -13.44 21.02
N THR A 224 17.49 -12.68 22.09
CA THR A 224 16.23 -11.96 22.26
C THR A 224 16.49 -10.50 22.59
N TYR A 225 15.65 -9.62 22.06
CA TYR A 225 15.54 -8.22 22.44
C TYR A 225 14.06 -7.90 22.72
N THR A 226 13.79 -7.10 23.75
CA THR A 226 12.45 -6.58 24.03
C THR A 226 12.55 -5.09 24.22
N ASP A 227 11.72 -4.33 23.49
CA ASP A 227 11.61 -2.89 23.67
C ASP A 227 11.27 -2.57 25.13
N THR A 228 11.88 -1.53 25.69
CA THR A 228 11.58 -1.10 27.07
C THR A 228 10.31 -0.25 27.15
N SER A 229 9.88 0.33 26.03
CA SER A 229 8.68 1.17 25.94
C SER A 229 8.08 1.12 24.53
N PRO A 230 6.77 1.35 24.37
CA PRO A 230 6.16 1.41 23.06
C PRO A 230 6.69 2.56 22.20
N PHE A 231 6.81 2.32 20.91
CA PHE A 231 7.17 3.29 19.87
C PHE A 231 5.98 3.49 18.92
N THR A 232 5.72 4.75 18.50
CA THR A 232 4.61 5.05 17.58
C THR A 232 5.07 4.93 16.12
N LEU A 233 4.54 3.92 15.42
CA LEU A 233 4.82 3.65 14.02
C LEU A 233 3.82 4.38 13.11
N GLN A 234 4.31 4.93 12.00
CA GLN A 234 3.51 5.61 10.99
C GLN A 234 3.43 4.77 9.71
N ALA A 235 2.27 4.80 9.06
CA ALA A 235 2.11 4.16 7.76
C ALA A 235 3.06 4.79 6.72
N GLY A 236 3.67 3.97 5.87
CA GLY A 236 4.63 4.41 4.85
C GLY A 236 6.05 4.67 5.35
N TYR A 237 6.36 4.37 6.62
CA TYR A 237 7.70 4.52 7.21
C TYR A 237 8.31 3.18 7.62
N ASN A 238 9.62 3.06 7.37
CA ASN A 238 10.47 1.97 7.82
C ASN A 238 11.18 2.34 9.12
N TYR A 239 11.14 1.43 10.09
CA TYR A 239 11.80 1.52 11.38
C TYR A 239 12.87 0.44 11.45
N GLN A 240 14.12 0.84 11.25
CA GLN A 240 15.24 -0.08 11.20
C GLN A 240 15.94 -0.15 12.56
N TYR A 241 15.84 -1.30 13.21
CA TYR A 241 16.55 -1.66 14.41
C TYR A 241 17.90 -2.26 14.05
N ASN A 242 18.98 -1.65 14.52
CA ASN A 242 20.35 -2.10 14.26
C ASN A 242 20.93 -2.77 15.50
N PHE A 243 21.36 -4.02 15.36
CA PHE A 243 21.89 -4.82 16.45
C PHE A 243 23.33 -5.26 16.17
N THR A 244 24.10 -5.34 17.24
CA THR A 244 25.28 -6.23 17.30
C THR A 244 24.91 -7.45 18.15
N ALA A 245 25.29 -8.63 17.69
CA ALA A 245 24.97 -9.89 18.34
C ALA A 245 26.23 -10.55 18.91
N THR A 246 26.31 -10.64 20.23
CA THR A 246 27.37 -11.35 20.97
C THR A 246 26.75 -12.57 21.67
N ASN A 247 26.49 -12.52 22.97
CA ASN A 247 25.64 -13.51 23.64
C ASN A 247 24.15 -13.14 23.54
N GLU A 248 23.86 -11.84 23.35
CA GLU A 248 22.51 -11.26 23.29
C GLU A 248 22.40 -10.32 22.09
N LEU A 249 21.18 -9.82 21.81
CA LEU A 249 20.97 -8.75 20.84
C LEU A 249 21.15 -7.40 21.54
N ILE A 250 22.21 -6.67 21.17
CA ILE A 250 22.51 -5.34 21.70
C ILE A 250 22.04 -4.31 20.68
N LEU A 251 21.01 -3.53 21.03
CA LEU A 251 20.50 -2.46 20.17
C LEU A 251 21.53 -1.33 20.10
N THR A 252 22.01 -1.05 18.90
CA THR A 252 22.98 0.02 18.61
C THR A 252 22.31 1.29 18.09
N GLY A 253 21.10 1.18 17.54
CA GLY A 253 20.32 2.35 17.13
C GLY A 253 19.05 1.99 16.36
N VAL A 254 18.13 2.95 16.29
CA VAL A 254 16.93 2.86 15.46
C VAL A 254 16.93 4.03 14.48
N THR A 255 16.76 3.73 13.19
CA THR A 255 16.64 4.75 12.14
C THR A 255 15.24 4.71 11.53
N VAL A 256 14.69 5.88 11.21
CA VAL A 256 13.35 6.02 10.62
C VAL A 256 13.48 6.69 9.26
N ALA A 257 12.89 6.09 8.23
CA ALA A 257 12.90 6.63 6.88
C ALA A 257 11.60 6.30 6.14
N PRO A 258 11.15 7.12 5.19
CA PRO A 258 10.09 6.75 4.27
C PRO A 258 10.44 5.48 3.50
N PHE A 259 9.44 4.70 3.07
CA PHE A 259 9.67 3.50 2.24
C PHE A 259 10.46 3.83 0.95
N SER A 260 10.30 5.04 0.41
CA SER A 260 10.96 5.52 -0.82
C SER A 260 12.47 5.72 -0.71
N ASP A 261 12.99 5.94 0.50
CA ASP A 261 14.34 6.48 0.68
C ASP A 261 15.36 5.42 1.09
N VAL A 262 14.92 4.20 1.41
CA VAL A 262 15.78 3.16 1.97
C VAL A 262 16.53 2.43 0.85
N ALA A 263 17.83 2.74 0.72
CA ALA A 263 18.79 1.84 0.09
C ALA A 263 18.98 0.63 1.00
N GLU A 264 18.44 -0.53 0.62
CA GLU A 264 18.84 -1.78 1.27
C GLU A 264 20.19 -2.18 0.66
N GLU A 265 21.24 -2.14 1.48
CA GLU A 265 22.62 -2.31 1.03
C GLU A 265 22.83 -3.74 0.51
N ASN A 266 23.16 -3.88 -0.77
CA ASN A 266 23.51 -5.16 -1.39
C ASN A 266 24.81 -5.67 -0.74
N VAL A 267 24.68 -6.67 0.12
CA VAL A 267 25.84 -7.36 0.69
C VAL A 267 26.27 -8.41 -0.33
N GLY A 268 27.07 -7.95 -1.30
CA GLY A 268 27.75 -8.83 -2.23
C GLY A 268 28.40 -10.00 -1.49
N SER A 269 28.26 -11.21 -2.04
CA SER A 269 28.91 -12.39 -1.52
C SER A 269 30.42 -12.14 -1.48
N ALA A 270 30.99 -12.01 -0.30
CA ALA A 270 32.43 -12.15 -0.15
C ALA A 270 32.75 -13.63 -0.40
N THR A 271 33.17 -13.94 -1.62
CA THR A 271 33.88 -15.17 -1.99
C THR A 271 35.28 -15.18 -1.42
#